data_AF-A0A1J4K8C5-F1
#
_entry.id   AF-A0A1J4K8C5-F1
#
_cell.length_a   1.000
_cell.length_b   1.000
_cell.length_c   1.000
_cell.angle_alpha   90.00
_cell.angle_beta   90.00
_cell.angle_gamma   90.00
#
_symmetry.space_group_name_H-M   'P 1'
#
loop_
_entity.id
_entity.type
_entity.pdbx_description
1 polymer ?
#
loop_
_entity_poly.entity_id
_entity_poly.type
_entity_poly.pdbx_seq_one_letter_code
_entity_poly.pdbx_strand_id
1 'polypeptide(L)'
;MANTMREKVGHFAEIFNYDTNIKPQSITKKELLEFCLFLDSMPNEFSYSVSGRNLDDLISVYEEFRNHIISDDLLHAEFESCLFPFFCYLFLQYKKDGNQEYIEKVKSQLLPTIPPQFQDEANKFVNDDNFYQEFAPIISTQKFICKCSRSSARKFSDYLNKPENSQIRSLITSIIVLEDKDCSRPKKSYFLKFLKKAQKNGENLNILKTEVTNATLATCSPRMSSLFLVKNEQDLYELNIIQQKTKKVFIHAGTITTLSASSKSSVVFSGDIYGNAHLWSHSASVILPQVTTTVWSSCFSPSGGVFIFGCEDKIIRLYDTPNHQPARYFVGHNEAVTDVLFHHNCSLIGSCSIDNTVRLWDIREAKTVRLFISETPKAFAPAFSWDGKLIAFLDKDLVVCELSTSKTLMRIPLSNISYIQSIYFSTDNQHIFIVSQKGTIVAINITADAINNVEKPIIDLHSNIIASNMSITNDLFTVTSKCIDWVNDLQHTDI
;
A
#
# COMPACT_ATOMS: atom_id res chain seq x y z
N MET A 1 -0.32 -38.91 6.73
CA MET A 1 -1.21 -38.00 7.47
C MET A 1 -1.30 -36.61 6.84
N ALA A 2 -0.21 -35.83 6.74
CA ALA A 2 -0.27 -34.47 6.18
C ALA A 2 -0.58 -34.40 4.67
N ASN A 3 -0.06 -35.33 3.85
CA ASN A 3 -0.41 -35.41 2.42
C ASN A 3 -1.85 -35.90 2.21
N THR A 4 -2.29 -36.86 3.02
CA THR A 4 -3.67 -37.38 3.02
C THR A 4 -4.68 -36.31 3.40
N MET A 5 -4.39 -35.48 4.42
CA MET A 5 -5.22 -34.33 4.78
C MET A 5 -5.26 -33.26 3.67
N ARG A 6 -4.13 -33.04 2.96
CA ARG A 6 -4.07 -32.05 1.89
C ARG A 6 -4.88 -32.48 0.66
N GLU A 7 -4.86 -33.76 0.31
CA GLU A 7 -5.70 -34.33 -0.75
C GLU A 7 -7.19 -34.29 -0.39
N LYS A 8 -7.54 -34.60 0.87
CA LYS A 8 -8.92 -34.53 1.39
C LYS A 8 -9.47 -33.11 1.43
N VAL A 9 -8.65 -32.14 1.86
CA VAL A 9 -8.98 -30.70 1.80
C VAL A 9 -9.08 -30.23 0.34
N GLY A 10 -8.27 -30.77 -0.56
CA GLY A 10 -8.34 -30.50 -2.00
C GLY A 10 -9.67 -30.96 -2.61
N HIS A 11 -10.11 -32.18 -2.30
CA HIS A 11 -11.39 -32.72 -2.76
C HIS A 11 -12.58 -31.95 -2.17
N PHE A 12 -12.52 -31.59 -0.88
CA PHE A 12 -13.52 -30.71 -0.25
C PHE A 12 -13.60 -29.35 -0.97
N ALA A 13 -12.46 -28.76 -1.28
CA ALA A 13 -12.38 -27.46 -1.91
C ALA A 13 -12.82 -27.44 -3.38
N GLU A 14 -12.61 -28.53 -4.13
CA GLU A 14 -13.16 -28.71 -5.48
C GLU A 14 -14.70 -28.80 -5.47
N ILE A 15 -15.28 -29.45 -4.46
CA ILE A 15 -16.74 -29.55 -4.28
C ILE A 15 -17.35 -28.21 -3.83
N PHE A 16 -16.65 -27.43 -3.00
CA PHE A 16 -17.15 -26.18 -2.41
C PHE A 16 -16.56 -24.89 -3.02
N ASN A 17 -15.98 -24.97 -4.21
CA ASN A 17 -15.43 -23.84 -4.97
C ASN A 17 -14.42 -22.98 -4.17
N TYR A 18 -13.58 -23.66 -3.40
CA TYR A 18 -12.50 -23.08 -2.60
C TYR A 18 -11.18 -23.16 -3.39
N ASP A 19 -10.47 -22.04 -3.53
CA ASP A 19 -9.17 -21.99 -4.21
C ASP A 19 -8.11 -22.71 -3.35
N THR A 20 -7.69 -23.91 -3.77
CA THR A 20 -6.81 -24.85 -3.03
C THR A 20 -5.34 -24.42 -2.90
N ASN A 21 -4.99 -23.21 -3.35
CA ASN A 21 -3.60 -22.77 -3.42
C ASN A 21 -2.99 -22.26 -2.09
N ILE A 22 -3.70 -22.37 -0.95
CA ILE A 22 -3.19 -21.91 0.35
C ILE A 22 -2.92 -23.11 1.26
N LYS A 23 -1.64 -23.42 1.47
CA LYS A 23 -1.23 -24.44 2.46
C LYS A 23 -1.49 -23.92 3.89
N PRO A 24 -2.04 -24.74 4.80
CA PRO A 24 -2.20 -24.35 6.20
C PRO A 24 -0.82 -24.33 6.87
N GLN A 25 -0.34 -23.15 7.25
CA GLN A 25 0.79 -23.01 8.17
C GLN A 25 0.25 -22.93 9.60
N SER A 26 0.86 -23.72 10.47
CA SER A 26 0.65 -23.81 11.91
C SER A 26 0.63 -22.43 12.57
N ILE A 27 -0.54 -22.05 13.09
CA ILE A 27 -0.73 -20.83 13.89
C ILE A 27 0.15 -20.96 15.15
N THR A 28 1.08 -20.03 15.33
CA THR A 28 1.94 -19.98 16.50
C THR A 28 1.21 -19.30 17.67
N LYS A 29 1.58 -19.63 18.91
CA LYS A 29 0.99 -19.08 20.16
C LYS A 29 0.94 -17.54 20.21
N LYS A 30 1.77 -16.87 19.41
CA LYS A 30 1.83 -15.41 19.26
C LYS A 30 0.73 -14.85 18.35
N GLU A 31 0.39 -15.56 17.27
CA GLU A 31 -0.74 -15.22 16.38
C GLU A 31 -2.09 -15.44 17.07
N LEU A 32 -2.16 -16.40 18.01
CA LEU A 32 -3.31 -16.62 18.88
C LEU A 32 -3.53 -15.46 19.88
N LEU A 33 -2.45 -14.86 20.39
CA LEU A 33 -2.52 -13.69 21.30
C LEU A 33 -2.89 -12.40 20.56
N GLU A 34 -2.40 -12.21 19.34
CA GLU A 34 -2.76 -11.05 18.49
C GLU A 34 -4.21 -11.14 17.98
N PHE A 35 -4.75 -12.35 17.80
CA PHE A 35 -6.16 -12.55 17.46
C PHE A 35 -7.11 -12.23 18.62
N CYS A 36 -6.71 -12.49 19.86
CA CYS A 36 -7.47 -12.10 21.05
C CYS A 36 -7.50 -10.58 21.23
N LEU A 37 -6.36 -9.89 21.04
CA LEU A 37 -6.27 -8.43 21.17
C LEU A 37 -7.05 -7.66 20.10
N PHE A 38 -7.25 -8.25 18.92
CA PHE A 38 -8.08 -7.66 17.86
C PHE A 38 -9.58 -7.71 18.19
N LEU A 39 -10.03 -8.72 18.95
CA LEU A 39 -11.42 -8.84 19.40
C LEU A 39 -11.74 -7.90 20.57
N ASP A 40 -10.75 -7.54 21.38
CA ASP A 40 -10.90 -6.56 22.47
C ASP A 40 -11.04 -5.11 21.98
N SER A 41 -10.71 -4.80 20.71
CA SER A 41 -10.83 -3.46 20.13
C SER A 41 -12.21 -3.11 19.55
N MET A 42 -13.20 -3.99 19.71
CA MET A 42 -14.59 -3.70 19.38
C MET A 42 -15.27 -3.05 20.59
N PRO A 43 -15.97 -1.90 20.44
CA PRO A 43 -16.69 -1.29 21.56
C PRO A 43 -17.94 -2.13 21.84
N ASN A 44 -17.79 -3.08 22.77
CA ASN A 44 -18.72 -3.52 23.80
C ASN A 44 -18.19 -4.84 24.36
N GLU A 45 -17.50 -4.76 25.50
CA GLU A 45 -17.39 -5.89 26.42
C GLU A 45 -18.80 -6.25 26.89
N PHE A 46 -19.41 -7.23 26.23
CA PHE A 46 -20.26 -8.18 26.93
C PHE A 46 -19.56 -9.52 26.86
N SER A 47 -18.72 -9.76 27.86
CA SER A 47 -18.26 -11.09 28.21
C SER A 47 -19.48 -11.92 28.66
N TYR A 48 -20.24 -12.45 27.71
CA TYR A 48 -21.11 -13.58 28.03
C TYR A 48 -20.21 -14.81 28.09
N SER A 49 -19.89 -15.20 29.32
CA SER A 49 -19.42 -16.55 29.63
C SER A 49 -20.36 -17.55 28.97
N VAL A 50 -19.92 -18.23 27.91
CA VAL A 50 -20.69 -19.29 27.24
C VAL A 50 -20.53 -20.59 28.03
N SER A 51 -21.02 -20.56 29.27
CA SER A 51 -21.20 -21.73 30.13
C SER A 51 -22.68 -21.79 30.48
N GLY A 52 -23.48 -22.25 29.52
CA GLY A 52 -24.93 -22.38 29.66
C GLY A 52 -25.66 -21.80 28.46
N ARG A 53 -25.80 -22.56 27.38
CA ARG A 53 -26.84 -22.30 26.39
C ARG A 53 -27.70 -23.54 26.30
N ASN A 54 -29.02 -23.36 26.45
CA ASN A 54 -30.00 -24.40 26.14
C ASN A 54 -29.83 -24.76 24.68
N LEU A 55 -29.37 -25.99 24.43
CA LEU A 55 -29.23 -26.60 23.11
C LEU A 55 -30.59 -26.90 22.46
N ASP A 56 -31.69 -26.64 23.17
CA ASP A 56 -33.01 -27.13 22.81
C ASP A 56 -33.61 -26.49 21.56
N ASP A 57 -33.01 -25.43 21.01
CA ASP A 57 -33.63 -24.63 19.95
C ASP A 57 -32.68 -24.19 18.80
N LEU A 58 -31.56 -24.89 18.55
CA LEU A 58 -30.72 -24.53 17.39
C LEU A 58 -31.42 -24.78 16.03
N ILE A 59 -32.48 -25.58 16.03
CA ILE A 59 -33.30 -25.83 14.83
C ILE A 59 -34.13 -24.58 14.50
N SER A 60 -34.74 -23.92 15.49
CA SER A 60 -35.51 -22.68 15.28
C SER A 60 -34.60 -21.54 14.79
N VAL A 61 -33.39 -21.46 15.33
CA VAL A 61 -32.32 -20.53 14.92
C VAL A 61 -31.94 -20.73 13.44
N TYR A 62 -31.87 -21.98 12.98
CA TYR A 62 -31.60 -22.29 11.56
C TYR A 62 -32.77 -21.89 10.66
N GLU A 63 -34.00 -22.18 11.07
CA GLU A 63 -35.20 -21.82 10.30
C GLU A 63 -35.39 -20.32 10.19
N GLU A 64 -35.15 -19.57 11.27
CA GLU A 64 -35.22 -18.11 11.29
C GLU A 64 -34.17 -17.48 10.36
N PHE A 65 -32.94 -18.01 10.40
CA PHE A 65 -31.87 -17.61 9.49
C PHE A 65 -32.22 -17.90 8.03
N ARG A 66 -32.74 -19.09 7.75
CA ARG A 66 -33.16 -19.52 6.41
C ARG A 66 -34.29 -18.65 5.87
N ASN A 67 -35.32 -18.40 6.67
CA ASN A 67 -36.46 -17.56 6.28
C ASN A 67 -36.02 -16.14 5.96
N HIS A 68 -35.05 -15.59 6.71
CA HIS A 68 -34.49 -14.28 6.41
C HIS A 68 -33.75 -14.24 5.06
N ILE A 69 -32.91 -15.24 4.77
CA ILE A 69 -32.21 -15.33 3.47
C ILE A 69 -33.20 -15.44 2.31
N ILE A 70 -34.24 -16.28 2.46
CA ILE A 70 -35.24 -16.51 1.40
C ILE A 70 -36.15 -15.27 1.19
N SER A 71 -36.34 -14.44 2.23
CA SER A 71 -37.23 -13.27 2.14
C SER A 71 -36.67 -12.09 1.32
N ASP A 72 -35.37 -12.04 1.06
CA ASP A 72 -34.72 -10.96 0.31
C ASP A 72 -33.98 -11.54 -0.91
N ASP A 73 -34.42 -11.19 -2.12
CA ASP A 73 -33.86 -11.69 -3.39
C ASP A 73 -32.34 -11.48 -3.50
N LEU A 74 -31.82 -10.38 -2.94
CA LEU A 74 -30.38 -10.08 -2.95
C LEU A 74 -29.60 -10.96 -1.97
N LEU A 75 -30.18 -11.27 -0.81
CA LEU A 75 -29.53 -12.17 0.16
C LEU A 75 -29.65 -13.61 -0.31
N HIS A 76 -30.78 -14.01 -0.89
CA HIS A 76 -31.00 -15.35 -1.41
C HIS A 76 -29.94 -15.72 -2.44
N ALA A 77 -29.69 -14.85 -3.43
CA ALA A 77 -28.72 -15.12 -4.50
C ALA A 77 -27.25 -15.26 -4.01
N GLU A 78 -26.88 -14.71 -2.85
CA GLU A 78 -25.48 -14.68 -2.38
C GLU A 78 -25.23 -15.57 -1.16
N PHE A 79 -26.24 -15.78 -0.32
CA PHE A 79 -26.14 -16.48 0.95
C PHE A 79 -26.83 -17.84 0.99
N GLU A 80 -27.54 -18.25 -0.07
CA GLU A 80 -28.14 -19.60 -0.14
C GLU A 80 -27.10 -20.71 0.06
N SER A 81 -25.87 -20.52 -0.43
CA SER A 81 -24.77 -21.47 -0.25
C SER A 81 -24.29 -21.61 1.20
N CYS A 82 -24.63 -20.66 2.07
CA CYS A 82 -24.27 -20.67 3.49
C CYS A 82 -25.17 -21.57 4.35
N LEU A 83 -26.33 -21.99 3.83
CA LEU A 83 -27.26 -22.86 4.53
C LEU A 83 -26.66 -24.25 4.78
N PHE A 84 -25.93 -24.79 3.80
CA PHE A 84 -25.30 -26.10 3.91
C PHE A 84 -24.18 -26.18 4.98
N PRO A 85 -23.19 -25.26 5.02
CA PRO A 85 -22.21 -25.19 6.11
C PRO A 85 -22.83 -25.08 7.49
N PHE A 86 -23.89 -24.28 7.63
CA PHE A 86 -24.57 -24.11 8.89
C PHE A 86 -25.29 -25.39 9.32
N PHE A 87 -25.95 -26.08 8.39
CA PHE A 87 -26.53 -27.40 8.61
C PHE A 87 -25.49 -28.42 9.10
N CYS A 88 -24.33 -28.51 8.43
CA CYS A 88 -23.27 -29.43 8.84
C CYS A 88 -22.75 -29.13 10.25
N TYR A 89 -22.60 -27.85 10.61
CA TYR A 89 -22.17 -27.44 11.94
C TYR A 89 -23.19 -27.85 13.03
N LEU A 90 -24.48 -27.64 12.77
CA LEU A 90 -25.55 -28.06 13.68
C LEU A 90 -25.58 -29.57 13.88
N PHE A 91 -25.48 -30.33 12.79
CA PHE A 91 -25.43 -31.79 12.86
C PHE A 91 -24.19 -32.28 13.64
N LEU A 92 -23.04 -31.63 13.47
CA LEU A 92 -21.84 -31.94 14.25
C LEU A 92 -22.02 -31.70 15.75
N GLN A 93 -22.69 -30.60 16.12
CA GLN A 93 -22.92 -30.25 17.52
C GLN A 93 -23.85 -31.26 18.19
N TYR A 94 -25.00 -31.58 17.57
CA TYR A 94 -25.93 -32.59 18.11
C TYR A 94 -25.33 -34.00 18.15
N LYS A 95 -24.49 -34.38 17.18
CA LYS A 95 -23.79 -35.68 17.16
C LYS A 95 -22.69 -35.76 18.24
N LYS A 96 -22.04 -34.63 18.59
CA LYS A 96 -21.10 -34.56 19.73
C LYS A 96 -21.80 -34.65 21.08
N ASP A 97 -22.97 -34.02 21.20
CA ASP A 97 -23.75 -34.03 22.43
C ASP A 97 -24.53 -35.34 22.65
N GLY A 98 -24.55 -36.23 21.64
CA GLY A 98 -25.16 -37.57 21.73
C GLY A 98 -26.68 -37.57 21.73
N ASN A 99 -27.32 -36.46 21.34
CA ASN A 99 -28.77 -36.29 21.44
C ASN A 99 -29.50 -36.87 20.22
N GLN A 100 -29.86 -38.16 20.29
CA GLN A 100 -30.46 -38.89 19.15
C GLN A 100 -31.79 -38.31 18.66
N GLU A 101 -32.61 -37.75 19.55
CA GLU A 101 -33.90 -37.15 19.18
C GLU A 101 -33.71 -35.96 18.23
N TYR A 102 -32.74 -35.09 18.52
CA TYR A 102 -32.45 -33.91 17.70
C TYR A 102 -31.73 -34.25 16.42
N ILE A 103 -30.90 -35.30 16.41
CA ILE A 103 -30.30 -35.83 15.18
C ILE A 103 -31.41 -36.27 14.21
N GLU A 104 -32.43 -36.99 14.69
CA GLU A 104 -33.56 -37.40 13.85
C GLU A 104 -34.46 -36.22 13.44
N LYS A 105 -34.62 -35.19 14.28
CA LYS A 105 -35.29 -33.93 13.87
C LYS A 105 -34.53 -33.19 12.77
N VAL A 106 -33.20 -33.07 12.87
CA VAL A 106 -32.37 -32.44 11.82
C VAL A 106 -32.46 -33.22 10.51
N LYS A 107 -32.49 -34.55 10.56
CA LYS A 107 -32.67 -35.42 9.39
C LYS A 107 -34.04 -35.28 8.74
N SER A 108 -35.10 -35.20 9.53
CA SER A 108 -36.47 -35.18 9.01
C SER A 108 -36.93 -33.77 8.59
N GLN A 109 -36.48 -32.72 9.29
CA GLN A 109 -36.95 -31.35 9.09
C GLN A 109 -35.98 -30.49 8.26
N LEU A 110 -34.67 -30.57 8.52
CA LEU A 110 -33.70 -29.64 7.89
C LEU A 110 -33.06 -30.20 6.63
N LEU A 111 -32.78 -31.50 6.57
CA LEU A 111 -32.21 -32.15 5.38
C LEU A 111 -32.99 -31.87 4.08
N PRO A 112 -34.35 -31.90 4.01
CA PRO A 112 -35.07 -31.58 2.78
C PRO A 112 -35.09 -30.08 2.43
N THR A 113 -34.64 -29.20 3.34
CA THR A 113 -34.66 -27.74 3.16
C THR A 113 -33.36 -27.17 2.59
N ILE A 114 -32.35 -28.03 2.41
CA ILE A 114 -31.04 -27.68 1.86
C ILE A 114 -31.18 -27.40 0.35
N PRO A 115 -30.39 -26.46 -0.20
CA PRO A 115 -30.40 -26.19 -1.63
C PRO A 115 -30.09 -27.44 -2.46
N PRO A 116 -30.75 -27.64 -3.62
CA PRO A 116 -30.62 -28.86 -4.42
C PRO A 116 -29.18 -29.15 -4.86
N GLN A 117 -28.36 -28.11 -5.00
CA GLN A 117 -26.93 -28.18 -5.32
C GLN A 117 -26.06 -28.87 -4.26
N PHE A 118 -26.54 -29.02 -3.02
CA PHE A 118 -25.80 -29.65 -1.91
C PHE A 118 -26.55 -30.84 -1.28
N GLN A 119 -27.65 -31.29 -1.89
CA GLN A 119 -28.53 -32.31 -1.32
C GLN A 119 -27.84 -33.67 -1.22
N ASP A 120 -27.04 -34.04 -2.23
CA ASP A 120 -26.32 -35.31 -2.29
C ASP A 120 -25.19 -35.37 -1.26
N GLU A 121 -24.46 -34.27 -1.08
CA GLU A 121 -23.42 -34.13 -0.07
C GLU A 121 -24.01 -34.12 1.34
N ALA A 122 -25.15 -33.46 1.55
CA ALA A 122 -25.84 -33.46 2.84
C ALA A 122 -26.32 -34.86 3.21
N ASN A 123 -26.89 -35.59 2.25
CA ASN A 123 -27.32 -36.98 2.44
C ASN A 123 -26.14 -37.89 2.81
N LYS A 124 -24.98 -37.73 2.14
CA LYS A 124 -23.75 -38.46 2.48
C LYS A 124 -23.23 -38.08 3.86
N PHE A 125 -23.22 -36.79 4.21
CA PHE A 125 -22.72 -36.32 5.51
C PHE A 125 -23.52 -36.86 6.71
N VAL A 126 -24.81 -37.09 6.50
CA VAL A 126 -25.71 -37.61 7.53
C VAL A 126 -25.67 -39.14 7.63
N ASN A 127 -25.66 -39.84 6.50
CA ASN A 127 -25.92 -41.28 6.44
C ASN A 127 -24.67 -42.15 6.20
N ASP A 128 -23.56 -41.58 5.73
CA ASP A 128 -22.30 -42.30 5.50
C ASP A 128 -21.29 -41.97 6.60
N ASP A 129 -21.03 -42.95 7.48
CA ASP A 129 -20.09 -42.80 8.59
C ASP A 129 -18.64 -42.57 8.12
N ASN A 130 -18.24 -43.10 6.96
CA ASN A 130 -16.90 -42.86 6.42
C ASN A 130 -16.77 -41.42 5.92
N PHE A 131 -17.77 -40.93 5.21
CA PHE A 131 -17.83 -39.54 4.73
C PHE A 131 -17.88 -38.56 5.92
N TYR A 132 -18.68 -38.87 6.94
CA TYR A 132 -18.74 -38.08 8.17
C TYR A 132 -17.37 -38.01 8.87
N GLN A 133 -16.69 -39.14 9.08
CA GLN A 133 -15.38 -39.15 9.76
C GLN A 133 -14.30 -38.39 8.98
N GLU A 134 -14.39 -38.36 7.65
CA GLU A 134 -13.47 -37.66 6.79
C GLU A 134 -13.64 -36.13 6.84
N PHE A 135 -14.87 -35.64 6.81
CA PHE A 135 -15.14 -34.21 6.66
C PHE A 135 -15.52 -33.49 7.96
N ALA A 136 -15.99 -34.19 9.00
CA ALA A 136 -16.30 -33.61 10.31
C ALA A 136 -15.13 -32.82 10.94
N PRO A 137 -13.87 -33.29 10.90
CA PRO A 137 -12.74 -32.53 11.42
C PRO A 137 -12.44 -31.27 10.61
N ILE A 138 -12.67 -31.30 9.29
CA ILE A 138 -12.42 -30.17 8.39
C ILE A 138 -13.46 -29.07 8.63
N ILE A 139 -14.74 -29.44 8.67
CA ILE A 139 -15.87 -28.53 8.89
C ILE A 139 -15.83 -27.87 10.27
N SER A 140 -15.34 -28.58 11.29
CA SER A 140 -15.22 -28.02 12.65
C SER A 140 -14.01 -27.11 12.85
N THR A 141 -13.02 -27.14 11.96
CA THR A 141 -11.78 -26.37 12.09
C THR A 141 -11.68 -25.22 11.09
N GLN A 142 -12.30 -25.34 9.93
CA GLN A 142 -12.27 -24.32 8.88
C GLN A 142 -13.53 -23.47 8.89
N LYS A 143 -13.33 -22.15 8.71
CA LYS A 143 -14.45 -21.25 8.44
C LYS A 143 -14.78 -21.27 6.95
N PHE A 144 -16.05 -21.22 6.62
CA PHE A 144 -16.54 -21.15 5.25
C PHE A 144 -16.47 -19.72 4.73
N ILE A 145 -15.93 -19.53 3.53
CA ILE A 145 -15.89 -18.22 2.90
C ILE A 145 -17.16 -18.04 2.07
N CYS A 146 -17.92 -16.99 2.37
CA CYS A 146 -19.04 -16.54 1.55
C CYS A 146 -18.60 -15.30 0.77
N LYS A 147 -18.64 -15.37 -0.56
CA LYS A 147 -18.39 -14.21 -1.42
C LYS A 147 -19.71 -13.45 -1.63
N CYS A 148 -19.82 -12.23 -1.13
CA CYS A 148 -21.00 -11.38 -1.27
C CYS A 148 -20.64 -9.95 -1.69
N SER A 149 -21.58 -9.25 -2.32
CA SER A 149 -21.43 -7.82 -2.61
C SER A 149 -21.47 -6.99 -1.31
N ARG A 150 -20.91 -5.78 -1.33
CA ARG A 150 -20.92 -4.88 -0.15
C ARG A 150 -22.32 -4.50 0.32
N SER A 151 -23.28 -4.39 -0.60
CA SER A 151 -24.69 -4.12 -0.28
C SER A 151 -25.31 -5.26 0.50
N SER A 152 -25.09 -6.50 0.08
CA SER A 152 -25.60 -7.68 0.79
C SER A 152 -24.89 -7.90 2.12
N ALA A 153 -23.58 -7.68 2.19
CA ALA A 153 -22.81 -7.76 3.44
C ALA A 153 -23.32 -6.78 4.50
N ARG A 154 -23.68 -5.55 4.10
CA ARG A 154 -24.27 -4.54 5.00
C ARG A 154 -25.64 -4.96 5.52
N LYS A 155 -26.56 -5.33 4.62
CA LYS A 155 -27.89 -5.84 5.01
C LYS A 155 -27.79 -7.03 5.98
N PHE A 156 -26.88 -7.96 5.69
CA PHE A 156 -26.63 -9.13 6.52
C PHE A 156 -26.07 -8.75 7.90
N SER A 157 -25.11 -7.82 7.94
CA SER A 157 -24.57 -7.28 9.19
C SER A 157 -25.64 -6.58 10.02
N ASP A 158 -26.52 -5.80 9.39
CA ASP A 158 -27.62 -5.10 10.07
C ASP A 158 -28.64 -6.08 10.68
N TYR A 159 -28.91 -7.20 10.00
CA TYR A 159 -29.71 -8.29 10.54
C TYR A 159 -29.05 -8.94 11.77
N LEU A 160 -27.76 -9.29 11.69
CA LEU A 160 -27.02 -9.92 12.80
C LEU A 160 -26.84 -8.99 14.01
N ASN A 161 -26.82 -7.68 13.80
CA ASN A 161 -26.65 -6.69 14.87
C ASN A 161 -27.93 -6.45 15.69
N LYS A 162 -29.08 -7.01 15.29
CA LYS A 162 -30.30 -6.96 16.11
C LYS A 162 -30.12 -7.78 17.40
N PRO A 163 -30.62 -7.30 18.56
CA PRO A 163 -30.43 -7.99 19.85
C PRO A 163 -31.06 -9.39 19.89
N GLU A 164 -32.19 -9.55 19.19
CA GLU A 164 -32.91 -10.83 19.01
C GLU A 164 -32.05 -11.89 18.31
N ASN A 165 -31.15 -11.47 17.41
CA ASN A 165 -30.32 -12.36 16.59
C ASN A 165 -28.95 -12.66 17.19
N SER A 166 -28.74 -12.37 18.48
CA SER A 166 -27.45 -12.56 19.16
C SER A 166 -26.94 -14.02 19.11
N GLN A 167 -27.85 -14.99 19.18
CA GLN A 167 -27.52 -16.42 19.06
C GLN A 167 -27.07 -16.76 17.63
N ILE A 168 -27.82 -16.31 16.62
CA ILE A 168 -27.48 -16.47 15.19
C ILE A 168 -26.11 -15.84 14.91
N ARG A 169 -25.88 -14.62 15.37
CA ARG A 169 -24.61 -13.89 15.21
C ARG A 169 -23.43 -14.67 15.78
N SER A 170 -23.58 -15.21 16.99
CA SER A 170 -22.53 -15.99 17.64
C SER A 170 -22.17 -17.26 16.86
N LEU A 171 -23.15 -17.96 16.30
CA LEU A 171 -22.93 -19.18 15.53
C LEU A 171 -22.33 -18.86 14.16
N ILE A 172 -22.93 -17.93 13.43
CA ILE A 172 -22.53 -17.58 12.06
C ILE A 172 -21.13 -16.97 12.00
N THR A 173 -20.75 -16.11 12.95
CA THR A 173 -19.38 -15.55 13.00
C THR A 173 -18.30 -16.60 13.27
N SER A 174 -18.68 -17.74 13.85
CA SER A 174 -17.78 -18.88 14.04
C SER A 174 -17.66 -19.74 12.78
N ILE A 175 -18.72 -19.80 11.96
CA ILE A 175 -18.84 -20.69 10.79
C ILE A 175 -18.42 -19.99 9.50
N ILE A 176 -18.79 -18.72 9.31
CA ILE A 176 -18.71 -18.02 8.02
C ILE A 176 -17.77 -16.80 8.12
N VAL A 177 -16.99 -16.60 7.08
CA VAL A 177 -16.20 -15.39 6.80
C VAL A 177 -16.76 -14.76 5.53
N LEU A 178 -17.11 -13.48 5.60
CA LEU A 178 -17.57 -12.73 4.43
C LEU A 178 -16.37 -12.20 3.65
N GLU A 179 -16.41 -12.36 2.34
CA GLU A 179 -15.44 -11.83 1.40
C GLU A 179 -16.18 -11.05 0.31
N ASP A 180 -15.64 -9.91 -0.08
CA ASP A 180 -16.26 -9.05 -1.09
C ASP A 180 -16.12 -9.69 -2.48
N LYS A 181 -17.23 -9.83 -3.23
CA LYS A 181 -17.24 -10.40 -4.59
C LYS A 181 -16.35 -9.64 -5.58
N ASP A 182 -16.24 -8.32 -5.40
CA ASP A 182 -15.41 -7.45 -6.24
C ASP A 182 -13.96 -7.38 -5.73
N CYS A 183 -13.70 -7.92 -4.53
CA CYS A 183 -12.34 -8.16 -4.09
C CYS A 183 -11.80 -9.42 -4.76
N SER A 184 -11.20 -9.24 -5.94
CA SER A 184 -10.02 -10.05 -6.25
C SER A 184 -9.01 -9.78 -5.12
N ARG A 185 -8.92 -10.71 -4.16
CA ARG A 185 -7.94 -10.60 -3.07
C ARG A 185 -6.60 -10.18 -3.67
N PRO A 186 -5.95 -9.12 -3.17
CA PRO A 186 -4.54 -9.00 -3.39
C PRO A 186 -3.93 -10.20 -2.68
N LYS A 187 -3.55 -11.24 -3.43
CA LYS A 187 -2.49 -12.15 -3.01
C LYS A 187 -1.40 -11.21 -2.46
N LYS A 188 -0.90 -11.49 -1.24
CA LYS A 188 0.36 -10.90 -0.76
C LYS A 188 1.46 -11.38 -1.71
N SER A 189 1.51 -10.78 -2.88
CA SER A 189 2.49 -10.98 -3.91
C SER A 189 2.86 -9.57 -4.30
N TYR A 190 3.75 -8.97 -3.49
CA TYR A 190 4.61 -7.92 -4.00
C TYR A 190 5.40 -8.57 -5.12
N PHE A 191 4.91 -8.47 -6.36
CA PHE A 191 5.69 -8.88 -7.50
C PHE A 191 6.74 -7.79 -7.69
N LEU A 192 7.92 -8.01 -7.10
CA LEU A 192 9.16 -7.45 -7.62
C LEU A 192 9.37 -8.07 -9.00
N LYS A 193 8.77 -7.44 -10.00
CA LYS A 193 8.96 -7.82 -11.40
C LYS A 193 10.07 -6.93 -11.94
N PHE A 194 11.30 -7.42 -11.87
CA PHE A 194 12.43 -6.79 -12.55
C PHE A 194 12.15 -6.78 -14.05
N LEU A 195 11.70 -5.63 -14.56
CA LEU A 195 11.54 -5.43 -16.00
C LEU A 195 12.94 -5.33 -16.63
N LYS A 196 13.09 -5.96 -17.79
CA LYS A 196 14.36 -6.16 -18.46
C LYS A 196 14.85 -4.83 -19.08
N LYS A 197 16.19 -4.67 -19.19
CA LYS A 197 16.92 -3.64 -19.94
C LYS A 197 16.09 -3.03 -21.08
N ALA A 198 15.78 -1.75 -21.01
CA ALA A 198 15.45 -1.02 -22.22
C ALA A 198 16.77 -0.51 -22.80
N GLN A 199 17.29 -1.26 -23.77
CA GLN A 199 18.31 -0.74 -24.66
C GLN A 199 17.59 -0.12 -25.84
N LYS A 200 17.56 1.20 -25.86
CA LYS A 200 17.27 1.97 -27.08
C LYS A 200 18.55 2.73 -27.40
N ASN A 201 19.12 2.50 -28.58
CA ASN A 201 20.30 3.15 -29.16
C ASN A 201 21.14 4.02 -28.20
N GLY A 202 22.26 3.50 -27.67
CA GLY A 202 23.22 4.29 -26.90
C GLY A 202 22.81 4.63 -25.45
N GLU A 203 21.51 4.60 -25.14
CA GLU A 203 20.98 4.87 -23.80
C GLU A 203 20.87 3.55 -23.02
N ASN A 204 21.93 3.18 -22.31
CA ASN A 204 21.87 2.05 -21.37
C ASN A 204 21.19 2.50 -20.07
N LEU A 205 19.86 2.40 -20.02
CA LEU A 205 19.08 2.58 -18.80
C LEU A 205 18.46 1.23 -18.35
N ASN A 206 18.85 0.75 -17.18
CA ASN A 206 18.14 -0.38 -16.57
C ASN A 206 16.98 0.16 -15.74
N ILE A 207 15.76 -0.36 -15.97
CA ILE A 207 14.59 0.05 -15.19
C ILE A 207 14.14 -1.09 -14.29
N LEU A 208 14.16 -0.81 -12.99
CA LEU A 208 13.84 -1.79 -11.96
C LEU A 208 12.48 -1.41 -11.38
N LYS A 209 11.44 -2.10 -11.88
CA LYS A 209 10.04 -1.85 -11.53
C LYS A 209 9.60 -2.70 -10.33
N THR A 210 8.93 -2.07 -9.37
CA THR A 210 8.21 -2.77 -8.31
C THR A 210 6.75 -2.33 -8.32
N GLU A 211 5.83 -3.30 -8.32
CA GLU A 211 4.39 -3.02 -8.22
C GLU A 211 3.91 -3.19 -6.78
N VAL A 212 3.27 -2.15 -6.25
CA VAL A 212 2.69 -2.11 -4.91
C VAL A 212 1.21 -1.74 -5.04
N THR A 213 0.36 -2.31 -4.18
CA THR A 213 -1.07 -1.97 -4.15
C THR A 213 -1.36 -0.91 -3.10
N ASN A 214 -2.21 0.06 -3.46
CA ASN A 214 -2.74 1.11 -2.61
C ASN A 214 -1.67 1.92 -1.85
N ALA A 215 -0.56 2.23 -2.51
CA ALA A 215 0.44 3.14 -1.97
C ALA A 215 0.40 4.50 -2.69
N THR A 216 0.56 5.59 -1.95
CA THR A 216 0.55 6.97 -2.46
C THR A 216 1.96 7.53 -2.65
N LEU A 217 2.86 7.23 -1.73
CA LEU A 217 4.28 7.59 -1.78
C LEU A 217 5.14 6.38 -1.47
N ALA A 218 6.37 6.38 -1.97
CA ALA A 218 7.36 5.38 -1.61
C ALA A 218 8.77 5.97 -1.56
N THR A 219 9.65 5.34 -0.80
CA THR A 219 11.08 5.59 -0.89
C THR A 219 11.84 4.29 -0.63
N CYS A 220 12.98 4.11 -1.28
CA CYS A 220 13.75 2.88 -1.16
C CYS A 220 15.01 3.12 -0.33
N SER A 221 15.36 2.13 0.49
CA SER A 221 16.68 2.11 1.12
C SER A 221 17.78 1.96 0.05
N PRO A 222 19.01 2.42 0.33
CA PRO A 222 20.07 2.55 -0.68
C PRO A 222 20.58 1.22 -1.23
N ARG A 223 20.45 0.14 -0.45
CA ARG A 223 20.77 -1.23 -0.86
C ARG A 223 19.55 -2.02 -1.32
N MET A 224 18.40 -1.37 -1.44
CA MET A 224 17.10 -1.99 -1.68
C MET A 224 16.79 -3.17 -0.73
N SER A 225 17.23 -3.09 0.52
CA SER A 225 16.88 -4.09 1.52
C SER A 225 15.45 -3.91 2.03
N SER A 226 15.04 -2.65 2.16
CA SER A 226 13.71 -2.22 2.58
C SER A 226 13.14 -1.17 1.63
N LEU A 227 11.83 -1.25 1.40
CA LEU A 227 11.01 -0.26 0.70
C LEU A 227 10.03 0.34 1.69
N PHE A 228 10.02 1.65 1.83
CA PHE A 228 9.09 2.38 2.69
C PHE A 228 7.93 2.89 1.83
N LEU A 229 6.72 2.70 2.33
CA LEU A 229 5.48 2.90 1.58
C LEU A 229 4.50 3.69 2.44
N VAL A 230 3.85 4.69 1.86
CA VAL A 230 2.68 5.33 2.48
C VAL A 230 1.43 4.66 1.92
N LYS A 231 0.54 4.20 2.80
CA LYS A 231 -0.78 3.71 2.44
C LYS A 231 -1.84 4.53 3.17
N ASN A 232 -3.04 4.63 2.59
CA ASN A 232 -4.14 5.43 3.14
C ASN A 232 -3.72 6.87 3.50
N GLU A 233 -2.73 7.41 2.78
CA GLU A 233 -2.13 8.73 2.98
C GLU A 233 -1.37 8.96 4.30
N GLN A 234 -1.69 8.25 5.38
CA GLN A 234 -1.17 8.51 6.73
C GLN A 234 -0.30 7.38 7.28
N ASP A 235 -0.47 6.15 6.76
CA ASP A 235 0.16 4.97 7.32
C ASP A 235 1.50 4.69 6.65
N LEU A 236 2.58 4.75 7.42
CA LEU A 236 3.90 4.38 6.97
C LEU A 236 4.13 2.87 7.18
N TYR A 237 4.47 2.18 6.10
CA TYR A 237 4.82 0.76 6.07
C TYR A 237 6.27 0.58 5.64
N GLU A 238 6.94 -0.41 6.24
CA GLU A 238 8.21 -0.94 5.75
C GLU A 238 7.97 -2.32 5.15
N LEU A 239 8.32 -2.48 3.87
CA LEU A 239 8.41 -3.75 3.18
C LEU A 239 9.88 -4.18 3.16
N ASN A 240 10.21 -5.22 3.91
CA ASN A 240 11.50 -5.88 3.76
C ASN A 240 11.48 -6.69 2.46
N ILE A 241 12.30 -6.29 1.49
CA ILE A 241 12.32 -6.86 0.15
C ILE A 241 12.80 -8.32 0.19
N ILE A 242 13.79 -8.63 1.05
CA ILE A 242 14.40 -9.95 1.15
C ILE A 242 13.44 -10.94 1.81
N GLN A 243 12.82 -10.54 2.92
CA GLN A 243 11.92 -11.40 3.70
C GLN A 243 10.48 -11.38 3.17
N GLN A 244 10.16 -10.47 2.24
CA GLN A 244 8.81 -10.21 1.71
C GLN A 244 7.78 -9.98 2.83
N LYS A 245 8.21 -9.34 3.92
CA LYS A 245 7.35 -9.02 5.06
C LYS A 245 7.07 -7.53 5.10
N THR A 246 5.82 -7.18 5.33
CA THR A 246 5.41 -5.79 5.61
C THR A 246 5.12 -5.59 7.07
N LYS A 247 5.64 -4.51 7.62
CA LYS A 247 5.35 -4.04 8.97
C LYS A 247 4.80 -2.62 8.89
N LYS A 248 3.68 -2.36 9.57
CA LYS A 248 3.23 -0.99 9.81
C LYS A 248 4.17 -0.36 10.83
N VAL A 249 4.78 0.76 10.47
CA VAL A 249 5.81 1.43 11.27
C VAL A 249 5.20 2.54 12.10
N PHE A 250 4.44 3.42 11.45
CA PHE A 250 3.93 4.64 12.08
C PHE A 250 2.65 5.13 11.40
N ILE A 251 1.90 5.97 12.10
CA ILE A 251 0.69 6.65 11.60
C ILE A 251 0.87 8.14 11.85
N HIS A 252 0.90 8.93 10.78
CA HIS A 252 0.87 10.38 10.91
C HIS A 252 -0.54 10.87 11.26
N ALA A 253 -0.62 12.03 11.91
CA ALA A 253 -1.90 12.69 12.15
C ALA A 253 -2.51 13.26 10.84
N GLY A 254 -1.66 13.58 9.86
CA GLY A 254 -2.05 14.07 8.55
C GLY A 254 -1.50 13.25 7.39
N THR A 255 -1.93 13.60 6.18
CA THR A 255 -1.40 13.02 4.94
C THR A 255 0.11 13.25 4.86
N ILE A 256 0.87 12.16 4.72
CA ILE A 256 2.30 12.19 4.49
C ILE A 256 2.53 12.73 3.09
N THR A 257 3.27 13.84 3.02
CA THR A 257 3.57 14.59 1.80
C THR A 257 4.96 14.28 1.27
N THR A 258 5.90 13.91 2.14
CA THR A 258 7.28 13.59 1.76
C THR A 258 7.85 12.41 2.53
N LEU A 259 8.69 11.64 1.84
CA LEU A 259 9.48 10.55 2.39
C LEU A 259 10.89 10.58 1.81
N SER A 260 11.90 10.45 2.65
CA SER A 260 13.29 10.28 2.20
C SER A 260 14.04 9.30 3.08
N ALA A 261 14.95 8.53 2.48
CA ALA A 261 15.76 7.53 3.17
C ALA A 261 17.25 7.92 3.14
N SER A 262 17.95 7.67 4.25
CA SER A 262 19.38 7.92 4.34
C SER A 262 20.18 6.96 3.46
N SER A 263 21.17 7.48 2.73
CA SER A 263 22.11 6.69 1.91
C SER A 263 23.04 5.78 2.73
N LYS A 264 23.26 6.10 4.00
CA LYS A 264 24.27 5.46 4.86
C LYS A 264 23.73 4.82 6.13
N SER A 265 22.48 5.10 6.50
CA SER A 265 21.87 4.59 7.73
C SER A 265 20.49 4.00 7.43
N SER A 266 19.93 3.24 8.37
CA SER A 266 18.54 2.75 8.29
C SER A 266 17.51 3.82 8.66
N VAL A 267 17.94 5.09 8.74
CA VAL A 267 17.08 6.20 9.11
C VAL A 267 16.30 6.67 7.90
N VAL A 268 15.01 6.91 8.13
CA VAL A 268 14.08 7.47 7.16
C VAL A 268 13.46 8.71 7.78
N PHE A 269 13.15 9.70 6.94
CA PHE A 269 12.45 10.91 7.30
C PHE A 269 11.08 10.94 6.63
N SER A 270 10.14 11.59 7.28
CA SER A 270 8.80 11.78 6.78
C SER A 270 8.20 13.07 7.32
N GLY A 271 7.47 13.78 6.47
CA GLY A 271 6.72 14.97 6.83
C GLY A 271 5.27 14.84 6.39
N ASP A 272 4.36 15.51 7.11
CA ASP A 272 2.94 15.58 6.75
C ASP A 272 2.44 17.01 6.51
N ILE A 273 1.17 17.09 6.09
CA ILE A 273 0.45 18.35 5.83
C ILE A 273 0.28 19.26 7.06
N TYR A 274 0.37 18.71 8.27
CA TYR A 274 0.24 19.50 9.50
C TYR A 274 1.60 19.94 10.05
N GLY A 275 2.68 19.65 9.33
CA GLY A 275 4.03 19.99 9.72
C GLY A 275 4.61 19.11 10.81
N ASN A 276 4.07 17.91 11.00
CA ASN A 276 4.75 16.92 11.83
C ASN A 276 5.89 16.30 11.02
N ALA A 277 7.11 16.53 11.49
CA ALA A 277 8.33 16.02 10.91
C ALA A 277 8.90 14.93 11.80
N HIS A 278 9.08 13.74 11.24
CA HIS A 278 9.46 12.57 11.99
C HIS A 278 10.69 11.89 11.38
N LEU A 279 11.56 11.43 12.27
CA LEU A 279 12.67 10.54 11.94
C LEU A 279 12.39 9.15 12.49
N TRP A 280 12.68 8.15 11.67
CA TRP A 280 12.44 6.75 12.00
C TRP A 280 13.69 5.95 11.80
N SER A 281 13.90 4.98 12.68
CA SER A 281 14.82 3.88 12.50
C SER A 281 14.10 2.59 12.89
N HIS A 282 14.73 1.43 12.68
CA HIS A 282 14.18 0.15 13.13
C HIS A 282 13.98 0.09 14.66
N SER A 283 14.73 0.91 15.40
CA SER A 283 14.83 0.84 16.86
C SER A 283 14.05 1.95 17.57
N ALA A 284 13.81 3.08 16.91
CA ALA A 284 13.21 4.26 17.51
C ALA A 284 12.57 5.17 16.47
N SER A 285 11.54 5.91 16.88
CA SER A 285 11.01 7.07 16.18
C SER A 285 11.21 8.33 17.04
N VAL A 286 11.58 9.43 16.39
CA VAL A 286 11.79 10.73 17.03
C VAL A 286 10.96 11.76 16.28
N ILE A 287 10.14 12.50 17.04
CA ILE A 287 9.41 13.67 16.54
C ILE A 287 10.35 14.86 16.63
N LEU A 288 10.50 15.61 15.54
CA LEU A 288 11.30 16.83 15.58
C LEU A 288 10.52 17.91 16.35
N PRO A 289 11.11 18.54 17.38
CA PRO A 289 10.38 19.38 18.35
C PRO A 289 9.89 20.72 17.79
N GLN A 290 10.13 21.02 16.52
CA GLN A 290 9.80 22.32 15.94
C GLN A 290 8.44 22.27 15.25
N VAL A 291 7.53 23.18 15.63
CA VAL A 291 6.27 23.40 14.92
C VAL A 291 6.60 23.89 13.52
N THR A 292 6.28 23.08 12.51
CA THR A 292 6.37 23.49 11.11
C THR A 292 4.97 23.59 10.52
N THR A 293 4.85 24.25 9.37
CA THR A 293 3.68 24.12 8.50
C THR A 293 3.86 22.88 7.61
N THR A 294 2.96 22.65 6.65
CA THR A 294 3.08 21.62 5.62
C THR A 294 4.53 21.43 5.14
N VAL A 295 5.04 20.20 5.27
CA VAL A 295 6.37 19.83 4.73
C VAL A 295 6.17 19.38 3.29
N TRP A 296 6.82 20.00 2.31
CA TRP A 296 6.59 19.65 0.90
C TRP A 296 7.61 18.65 0.35
N SER A 297 8.88 18.81 0.72
CA SER A 297 9.95 17.97 0.20
C SER A 297 11.05 17.76 1.24
N SER A 298 11.77 16.64 1.11
CA SER A 298 12.86 16.26 2.00
C SER A 298 13.93 15.48 1.24
N CYS A 299 15.18 15.62 1.68
CA CYS A 299 16.31 14.95 1.07
C CYS A 299 17.39 14.64 2.12
N PHE A 300 17.96 13.43 2.10
CA PHE A 300 19.14 13.11 2.88
C PHE A 300 20.42 13.50 2.13
N SER A 301 21.44 13.90 2.88
CA SER A 301 22.76 14.14 2.30
C SER A 301 23.34 12.85 1.72
N PRO A 302 23.95 12.88 0.52
CA PRO A 302 24.71 11.75 -0.02
C PRO A 302 25.82 11.28 0.92
N SER A 303 26.44 12.20 1.66
CA SER A 303 27.47 11.92 2.66
C SER A 303 26.92 11.28 3.95
N GLY A 304 25.61 11.18 4.10
CA GLY A 304 24.94 10.81 5.35
C GLY A 304 25.09 11.87 6.44
N GLY A 305 24.60 11.58 7.64
CA GLY A 305 24.76 12.44 8.81
C GLY A 305 23.78 13.61 8.88
N VAL A 306 23.42 14.25 7.77
CA VAL A 306 22.43 15.34 7.76
C VAL A 306 21.33 15.11 6.73
N PHE A 307 20.19 15.76 6.95
CA PHE A 307 19.09 15.83 5.99
C PHE A 307 18.48 17.22 5.97
N ILE A 308 17.75 17.52 4.91
CA ILE A 308 17.02 18.77 4.74
C ILE A 308 15.56 18.52 4.45
N PHE A 309 14.73 19.50 4.78
CA PHE A 309 13.35 19.55 4.33
C PHE A 309 12.90 21.00 4.13
N GLY A 310 12.03 21.19 3.16
CA GLY A 310 11.40 22.45 2.80
C GLY A 310 9.94 22.48 3.26
N CYS A 311 9.52 23.62 3.80
CA CYS A 311 8.20 23.82 4.36
C CYS A 311 7.45 24.97 3.66
N GLU A 312 6.13 24.99 3.85
CA GLU A 312 5.27 26.10 3.44
C GLU A 312 5.63 27.44 4.11
N ASP A 313 6.26 27.41 5.29
CA ASP A 313 6.78 28.58 6.00
C ASP A 313 8.03 29.22 5.39
N LYS A 314 8.38 28.85 4.15
CA LYS A 314 9.41 29.50 3.31
C LYS A 314 10.85 29.22 3.78
N ILE A 315 11.02 28.39 4.81
CA ILE A 315 12.33 28.08 5.40
C ILE A 315 12.74 26.65 5.03
N ILE A 316 14.01 26.49 4.64
CA ILE A 316 14.64 25.18 4.52
C ILE A 316 15.37 24.89 5.83
N ARG A 317 15.15 23.70 6.37
CA ARG A 317 15.74 23.26 7.63
C ARG A 317 16.75 22.17 7.35
N LEU A 318 17.96 22.30 7.88
CA LEU A 318 18.97 21.25 7.89
C LEU A 318 19.13 20.72 9.30
N TYR A 319 18.99 19.41 9.43
CA TYR A 319 19.03 18.70 10.69
C TYR A 319 20.17 17.70 10.72
N ASP A 320 20.76 17.56 11.90
CA ASP A 320 21.74 16.53 12.20
C ASP A 320 21.02 15.24 12.59
N THR A 321 21.34 14.14 11.90
CA THR A 321 20.63 12.86 12.02
C THR A 321 20.92 12.15 13.35
N PRO A 322 22.18 12.06 13.84
CA PRO A 322 22.49 11.38 15.10
C PRO A 322 21.96 12.12 16.34
N ASN A 323 21.94 13.45 16.30
CA ASN A 323 21.57 14.28 17.45
C ASN A 323 20.10 14.74 17.39
N HIS A 324 19.43 14.57 16.24
CA HIS A 324 18.06 15.05 15.98
C HIS A 324 17.88 16.56 16.23
N GLN A 325 18.96 17.34 16.11
CA GLN A 325 18.97 18.77 16.36
C GLN A 325 18.98 19.57 15.05
N PRO A 326 18.34 20.75 15.03
CA PRO A 326 18.51 21.67 13.92
C PRO A 326 19.97 22.11 13.88
N ALA A 327 20.60 21.95 12.72
CA ALA A 327 21.96 22.43 12.49
C ALA A 327 21.93 23.82 11.85
N ARG A 328 21.07 24.05 10.85
CA ARG A 328 20.93 25.36 10.16
C ARG A 328 19.54 25.60 9.58
N TYR A 329 19.25 26.87 9.35
CA TYR A 329 18.07 27.37 8.65
C TYR A 329 18.50 28.21 7.45
N PHE A 330 17.88 28.00 6.30
CA PHE A 330 18.09 28.80 5.10
C PHE A 330 16.86 29.66 4.86
N VAL A 331 17.03 30.95 5.10
CA VAL A 331 15.96 31.96 5.01
C VAL A 331 16.21 32.82 3.78
N GLY A 332 15.17 33.02 2.98
CA GLY A 332 15.20 33.99 1.91
C GLY A 332 14.16 33.77 0.82
N HIS A 333 13.59 32.56 0.68
CA HIS A 333 12.45 32.36 -0.21
C HIS A 333 11.28 33.22 0.24
N ASN A 334 10.52 33.72 -0.72
CA ASN A 334 9.39 34.60 -0.47
C ASN A 334 8.07 33.85 -0.42
N GLU A 335 8.04 32.57 -0.81
CA GLU A 335 6.88 31.68 -0.72
C GLU A 335 7.31 30.25 -0.39
N ALA A 336 6.33 29.34 -0.25
CA ALA A 336 6.53 27.94 0.12
C ALA A 336 7.67 27.29 -0.66
N VAL A 337 8.52 26.54 0.04
CA VAL A 337 9.58 25.74 -0.59
C VAL A 337 8.96 24.43 -1.04
N THR A 338 8.87 24.21 -2.34
CA THR A 338 8.20 23.05 -2.95
C THR A 338 9.13 21.87 -3.08
N ASP A 339 10.43 22.12 -3.29
CA ASP A 339 11.41 21.06 -3.47
C ASP A 339 12.80 21.42 -2.93
N VAL A 340 13.54 20.42 -2.48
CA VAL A 340 14.89 20.56 -1.94
C VAL A 340 15.77 19.37 -2.31
N LEU A 341 17.04 19.63 -2.62
CA LEU A 341 18.02 18.58 -2.85
C LEU A 341 19.43 18.95 -2.38
N PHE A 342 20.24 17.93 -2.13
CA PHE A 342 21.67 18.10 -1.93
C PHE A 342 22.43 18.02 -3.23
N HIS A 343 23.44 18.87 -3.35
CA HIS A 343 24.49 18.66 -4.33
C HIS A 343 25.36 17.44 -3.94
N HIS A 344 25.87 16.69 -4.92
CA HIS A 344 26.62 15.44 -4.69
C HIS A 344 27.87 15.64 -3.81
N ASN A 345 28.56 16.78 -3.93
CA ASN A 345 29.70 17.13 -3.09
C ASN A 345 29.32 17.56 -1.64
N CYS A 346 28.03 17.59 -1.31
CA CYS A 346 27.49 17.93 0.01
C CYS A 346 27.88 19.32 0.55
N SER A 347 28.26 20.25 -0.32
CA SER A 347 28.55 21.66 0.05
C SER A 347 27.43 22.64 -0.27
N LEU A 348 26.53 22.25 -1.18
CA LEU A 348 25.42 23.07 -1.64
C LEU A 348 24.08 22.37 -1.47
N ILE A 349 23.04 23.17 -1.30
CA ILE A 349 21.64 22.76 -1.38
C ILE A 349 21.01 23.48 -2.56
N GLY A 350 20.20 22.78 -3.35
CA GLY A 350 19.28 23.37 -4.31
C GLY A 350 17.86 23.39 -3.75
N SER A 351 17.08 24.42 -4.05
CA SER A 351 15.67 24.49 -3.69
C SER A 351 14.84 25.17 -4.75
N CYS A 352 13.58 24.75 -4.87
CA CYS A 352 12.55 25.38 -5.68
C CYS A 352 11.43 25.92 -4.78
N SER A 353 10.78 27.00 -5.23
CA SER A 353 9.70 27.63 -4.48
C SER A 353 8.59 28.16 -5.39
N ILE A 354 7.41 28.34 -4.80
CA ILE A 354 6.28 29.05 -5.41
C ILE A 354 6.62 30.52 -5.72
N ASP A 355 7.71 31.06 -5.15
CA ASP A 355 8.20 32.41 -5.47
C ASP A 355 8.86 32.51 -6.86
N ASN A 356 8.76 31.45 -7.66
CA ASN A 356 9.31 31.33 -9.02
C ASN A 356 10.83 31.41 -9.04
N THR A 357 11.49 31.06 -7.93
CA THR A 357 12.95 31.05 -7.87
C THR A 357 13.48 29.66 -7.55
N VAL A 358 14.61 29.34 -8.20
CA VAL A 358 15.46 28.23 -7.82
C VAL A 358 16.71 28.80 -7.17
N ARG A 359 17.01 28.37 -5.95
CA ARG A 359 18.13 28.91 -5.17
C ARG A 359 19.15 27.85 -4.89
N LEU A 360 20.41 28.27 -4.90
CA LEU A 360 21.52 27.50 -4.40
C LEU A 360 22.05 28.12 -3.15
N TRP A 361 22.24 27.29 -2.14
CA TRP A 361 22.67 27.71 -0.82
C TRP A 361 24.00 27.08 -0.47
N ASP A 362 24.94 27.88 0.04
CA ASP A 362 26.12 27.34 0.70
C ASP A 362 25.71 26.82 2.08
N ILE A 363 25.99 25.53 2.34
CA ILE A 363 25.61 24.87 3.60
C ILE A 363 26.35 25.47 4.80
N ARG A 364 27.59 25.92 4.65
CA ARG A 364 28.41 26.46 5.74
C ARG A 364 27.98 27.88 6.10
N GLU A 365 27.68 28.69 5.10
CA GLU A 365 27.31 30.09 5.29
C GLU A 365 25.80 30.31 5.48
N ALA A 366 24.98 29.31 5.13
CA ALA A 366 23.52 29.42 5.07
C ALA A 366 23.03 30.60 4.21
N LYS A 367 23.77 30.92 3.15
CA LYS A 367 23.49 32.04 2.24
C LYS A 367 23.26 31.55 0.83
N THR A 368 22.37 32.25 0.13
CA THR A 368 22.17 32.07 -1.31
C THR A 368 23.45 32.42 -2.05
N VAL A 369 24.04 31.47 -2.76
CA VAL A 369 25.20 31.68 -3.64
C VAL A 369 24.79 31.94 -5.08
N ARG A 370 23.64 31.42 -5.51
CA ARG A 370 23.05 31.61 -6.84
C ARG A 370 21.53 31.63 -6.78
N LEU A 371 20.95 32.38 -7.71
CA LEU A 371 19.52 32.55 -7.89
C LEU A 371 19.20 32.38 -9.37
N PHE A 372 18.26 31.49 -9.69
CA PHE A 372 17.66 31.36 -11.01
C PHE A 372 16.20 31.78 -10.90
N ILE A 373 15.72 32.54 -11.87
CA ILE A 373 14.34 33.03 -11.92
C ILE A 373 13.63 32.25 -13.02
N SER A 374 12.55 31.60 -12.62
CA SER A 374 11.59 30.91 -13.47
C SER A 374 10.76 31.96 -14.21
N GLU A 375 10.54 31.77 -15.51
CA GLU A 375 9.66 32.62 -16.31
C GLU A 375 8.18 32.31 -16.11
N THR A 376 7.86 31.11 -15.63
CA THR A 376 6.51 30.66 -15.33
C THR A 376 6.33 30.36 -13.84
N PRO A 377 5.08 30.44 -13.34
CA PRO A 377 4.83 30.16 -11.94
C PRO A 377 5.06 28.70 -11.59
N LYS A 378 5.61 28.46 -10.39
CA LYS A 378 5.86 27.13 -9.78
C LYS A 378 7.01 26.35 -10.44
N ALA A 379 8.26 26.74 -10.16
CA ALA A 379 9.41 25.87 -10.44
C ALA A 379 9.38 24.63 -9.53
N PHE A 380 9.75 23.46 -10.05
CA PHE A 380 9.82 22.21 -9.26
C PHE A 380 10.79 21.18 -9.86
N ALA A 381 11.01 20.07 -9.13
CA ALA A 381 11.89 18.95 -9.49
C ALA A 381 13.34 19.35 -9.87
N PRO A 382 14.06 20.12 -9.04
CA PRO A 382 15.44 20.44 -9.32
C PRO A 382 16.33 19.18 -9.27
N ALA A 383 17.32 19.10 -10.15
CA ALA A 383 18.27 18.00 -10.24
C ALA A 383 19.68 18.51 -10.54
N PHE A 384 20.69 17.99 -9.85
CA PHE A 384 22.10 18.25 -10.18
C PHE A 384 22.66 17.21 -11.13
N SER A 385 23.58 17.62 -12.00
CA SER A 385 24.42 16.67 -12.74
C SER A 385 25.41 15.98 -11.80
N TRP A 386 25.82 14.76 -12.14
CA TRP A 386 26.72 13.96 -11.32
C TRP A 386 28.13 14.55 -11.23
N ASP A 387 28.56 15.30 -12.25
CA ASP A 387 29.80 16.08 -12.19
C ASP A 387 29.69 17.37 -11.35
N GLY A 388 28.47 17.72 -10.93
CA GLY A 388 28.20 18.88 -10.09
C GLY A 388 28.38 20.22 -10.79
N LYS A 389 28.27 20.27 -12.12
CA LYS A 389 28.42 21.51 -12.90
C LYS A 389 27.11 22.09 -13.39
N LEU A 390 26.07 21.27 -13.52
CA LEU A 390 24.78 21.66 -14.05
C LEU A 390 23.68 21.50 -13.01
N ILE A 391 22.66 22.34 -13.16
CA ILE A 391 21.36 22.16 -12.51
C ILE A 391 20.27 22.15 -13.58
N ALA A 392 19.34 21.22 -13.46
CA ALA A 392 18.11 21.21 -14.23
C ALA A 392 16.92 21.49 -13.31
N PHE A 393 15.89 22.16 -13.82
CA PHE A 393 14.62 22.37 -13.14
C PHE A 393 13.51 22.56 -14.18
N LEU A 394 12.26 22.46 -13.74
CA LEU A 394 11.09 22.64 -14.60
C LEU A 394 10.48 24.02 -14.41
N ASP A 395 10.24 24.68 -15.53
CA ASP A 395 9.63 26.00 -15.64
C ASP A 395 8.73 26.03 -16.89
N LYS A 396 7.68 25.19 -16.89
CA LYS A 396 6.93 24.67 -18.06
C LYS A 396 7.77 23.82 -19.02
N ASP A 397 8.99 24.25 -19.29
CA ASP A 397 9.99 23.58 -20.09
C ASP A 397 11.09 23.01 -19.16
N LEU A 398 11.89 22.08 -19.67
CA LEU A 398 13.13 21.70 -19.00
C LEU A 398 14.15 22.81 -19.18
N VAL A 399 14.59 23.43 -18.08
CA VAL A 399 15.66 24.42 -18.08
C VAL A 399 16.92 23.78 -17.51
N VAL A 400 18.04 23.89 -18.24
CA VAL A 400 19.35 23.41 -17.79
C VAL A 400 20.31 24.59 -17.73
N CYS A 401 20.88 24.82 -16.55
CA CYS A 401 21.78 25.93 -16.28
C CYS A 401 23.16 25.43 -15.83
N GLU A 402 24.19 26.18 -16.20
CA GLU A 402 25.54 26.00 -15.67
C GLU A 402 25.69 26.69 -14.31
N LEU A 403 26.24 25.99 -13.32
CA LEU A 403 26.38 26.50 -11.95
C LEU A 403 27.43 27.60 -11.82
N SER A 404 28.54 27.47 -12.53
CA SER A 404 29.67 28.39 -12.48
C SER A 404 29.28 29.79 -12.97
N THR A 405 28.64 29.85 -14.14
CA THR A 405 28.28 31.08 -14.87
C THR A 405 26.84 31.53 -14.64
N SER A 406 25.99 30.66 -14.11
CA SER A 406 24.53 30.89 -13.96
C SER A 406 23.81 31.15 -15.27
N LYS A 407 24.41 30.73 -16.39
CA LYS A 407 23.80 30.84 -17.70
C LYS A 407 22.91 29.63 -17.97
N THR A 408 21.74 29.89 -18.52
CA THR A 408 20.91 28.85 -19.13
C THR A 408 21.61 28.34 -20.37
N LEU A 409 21.94 27.05 -20.39
CA LEU A 409 22.56 26.37 -21.51
C LEU A 409 21.50 25.86 -22.48
N MET A 410 20.40 25.32 -21.94
CA MET A 410 19.37 24.65 -22.72
C MET A 410 17.99 24.95 -22.15
N ARG A 411 17.01 25.08 -23.05
CA ARG A 411 15.59 25.07 -22.72
C ARG A 411 14.87 24.17 -23.70
N ILE A 412 14.23 23.12 -23.18
CA ILE A 412 13.59 22.10 -24.00
C ILE A 412 12.10 22.09 -23.68
N PRO A 413 11.24 22.43 -24.65
CA PRO A 413 9.80 22.38 -24.45
C PRO A 413 9.33 20.96 -24.14
N LEU A 414 8.52 20.79 -23.09
CA LEU A 414 8.00 19.48 -22.66
C LEU A 414 6.49 19.35 -22.89
N SER A 415 5.95 19.99 -23.93
CA SER A 415 4.49 20.12 -24.15
C SER A 415 3.75 18.78 -24.22
N ASN A 416 4.46 17.70 -24.55
CA ASN A 416 3.89 16.38 -24.75
C ASN A 416 3.93 15.50 -23.48
N ILE A 417 4.61 15.95 -22.42
CA ILE A 417 4.77 15.18 -21.18
C ILE A 417 3.93 15.83 -20.08
N SER A 418 2.80 15.22 -19.77
CA SER A 418 1.96 15.65 -18.64
C SER A 418 2.43 15.05 -17.31
N TYR A 419 2.23 15.78 -16.22
CA TYR A 419 2.47 15.33 -14.83
C TYR A 419 3.90 14.81 -14.59
N ILE A 420 4.91 15.65 -14.80
CA ILE A 420 6.29 15.28 -14.51
C ILE A 420 6.46 15.13 -13.00
N GLN A 421 7.05 14.03 -12.57
CA GLN A 421 7.31 13.74 -11.16
C GLN A 421 8.73 14.10 -10.75
N SER A 422 9.73 13.80 -11.59
CA SER A 422 11.14 13.91 -11.23
C SER A 422 12.04 13.97 -12.46
N ILE A 423 13.22 14.56 -12.27
CA ILE A 423 14.29 14.65 -13.26
C ILE A 423 15.55 14.00 -12.69
N TYR A 424 16.28 13.25 -13.52
CA TYR A 424 17.57 12.67 -13.16
C TYR A 424 18.60 12.91 -14.27
N PHE A 425 19.80 13.30 -13.89
CA PHE A 425 20.94 13.21 -14.79
C PHE A 425 21.44 11.77 -14.84
N SER A 426 21.84 11.33 -16.04
CA SER A 426 22.61 10.12 -16.20
C SER A 426 24.00 10.29 -15.59
N THR A 427 24.57 9.19 -15.11
CA THR A 427 25.88 9.17 -14.45
C THR A 427 27.04 9.56 -15.39
N ASP A 428 26.85 9.40 -16.70
CA ASP A 428 27.77 9.87 -17.74
C ASP A 428 27.57 11.36 -18.11
N ASN A 429 26.56 12.04 -17.53
CA ASN A 429 26.13 13.41 -17.81
C ASN A 429 25.83 13.70 -19.29
N GLN A 430 25.48 12.67 -20.07
CA GLN A 430 25.07 12.83 -21.46
C GLN A 430 23.55 12.91 -21.63
N HIS A 431 22.79 12.41 -20.66
CA HIS A 431 21.33 12.30 -20.74
C HIS A 431 20.64 12.88 -19.50
N ILE A 432 19.45 13.40 -19.71
CA ILE A 432 18.49 13.77 -18.68
C ILE A 432 17.29 12.85 -18.84
N PHE A 433 16.97 12.12 -17.78
CA PHE A 433 15.78 11.30 -17.70
C PHE A 433 14.66 12.05 -17.01
N ILE A 434 13.52 12.17 -17.69
CA ILE A 434 12.29 12.74 -17.17
C ILE A 434 11.33 11.60 -16.89
N VAL A 435 10.80 11.56 -15.67
CA VAL A 435 9.84 10.54 -15.24
C VAL A 435 8.50 11.21 -14.99
N SER A 436 7.48 10.82 -15.75
CA SER A 436 6.08 11.23 -15.56
C SER A 436 5.38 10.33 -14.54
N GLN A 437 4.48 10.92 -13.75
CA GLN A 437 3.57 10.19 -12.86
C GLN A 437 2.78 9.10 -13.59
N LYS A 438 2.47 9.29 -14.89
CA LYS A 438 1.71 8.31 -15.69
C LYS A 438 2.55 7.11 -16.18
N GLY A 439 3.83 7.05 -15.82
CA GLY A 439 4.70 5.93 -16.18
C GLY A 439 5.52 6.14 -17.45
N THR A 440 5.40 7.31 -18.09
CA THR A 440 6.21 7.67 -19.25
C THR A 440 7.62 8.12 -18.82
N ILE A 441 8.65 7.51 -19.40
CA ILE A 441 10.05 7.87 -19.17
C ILE A 441 10.64 8.36 -20.49
N VAL A 442 11.20 9.57 -20.47
CA VAL A 442 11.82 10.23 -21.62
C VAL A 442 13.29 10.48 -21.31
N ALA A 443 14.18 10.19 -22.27
CA ALA A 443 15.57 10.63 -22.23
C ALA A 443 15.75 11.80 -23.17
N ILE A 444 16.56 12.75 -22.72
CA ILE A 444 16.96 13.91 -23.48
C ILE A 444 18.48 13.94 -23.48
N ASN A 445 19.08 14.03 -24.66
CA ASN A 445 20.53 14.19 -24.78
C ASN A 445 20.93 15.65 -24.49
N ILE A 446 22.01 15.84 -23.73
CA ILE A 446 22.54 17.14 -23.29
C ILE A 446 23.45 17.79 -24.38
N THR A 447 23.66 17.15 -25.53
CA THR A 447 24.49 17.73 -26.60
C THR A 447 23.92 19.05 -27.16
N ALA A 448 24.82 19.92 -27.66
CA ALA A 448 24.53 21.30 -28.07
C ALA A 448 23.41 21.46 -29.13
N ASP A 449 23.05 20.39 -29.85
CA ASP A 449 21.97 20.38 -30.85
C ASP A 449 20.62 19.86 -30.30
N ALA A 450 20.42 19.90 -28.97
CA ALA A 450 19.25 19.37 -28.26
C ALA A 450 17.88 19.87 -28.77
N ILE A 451 17.84 20.98 -29.52
CA ILE A 451 16.61 21.56 -30.10
C ILE A 451 15.94 20.62 -31.12
N ASN A 452 16.69 19.69 -31.74
CA ASN A 452 16.17 18.77 -32.77
C ASN A 452 15.97 17.32 -32.31
N ASN A 453 16.28 16.99 -31.05
CA ASN A 453 16.12 15.61 -30.58
C ASN A 453 14.67 15.36 -30.12
N VAL A 454 13.96 14.63 -30.98
CA VAL A 454 12.58 14.20 -30.80
C VAL A 454 12.40 13.49 -29.45
N GLU A 455 11.49 14.05 -28.64
CA GLU A 455 10.93 13.52 -27.39
C GLU A 455 10.25 12.15 -27.58
N LYS A 456 11.01 11.11 -27.93
CA LYS A 456 10.43 9.77 -28.01
C LYS A 456 10.47 9.15 -26.61
N PRO A 457 9.33 8.70 -26.06
CA PRO A 457 9.35 7.94 -24.84
C PRO A 457 10.28 6.73 -25.03
N ILE A 458 11.20 6.56 -24.09
CA ILE A 458 12.04 5.36 -24.04
C ILE A 458 11.13 4.20 -23.70
N ILE A 459 10.27 4.38 -22.68
CA ILE A 459 9.32 3.40 -22.18
C ILE A 459 8.06 4.11 -21.68
N ASP A 460 6.92 3.48 -21.91
CA ASP A 460 5.69 3.73 -21.17
C ASP A 460 5.40 2.51 -20.29
N LEU A 461 5.38 2.71 -18.97
CA LEU A 461 5.12 1.65 -18.00
C LEU A 461 3.62 1.37 -17.83
N HIS A 462 2.72 2.16 -18.43
CA HIS A 462 1.26 2.07 -18.32
C HIS A 462 0.78 1.88 -16.88
N SER A 463 1.44 2.53 -15.92
CA SER A 463 1.14 2.44 -14.49
C SER A 463 1.67 3.66 -13.76
N ASN A 464 0.95 4.10 -12.73
CA ASN A 464 1.29 5.31 -12.01
C ASN A 464 2.55 5.10 -11.18
N ILE A 465 3.59 5.90 -11.43
CA ILE A 465 4.82 5.92 -10.64
C ILE A 465 4.55 6.75 -9.38
N ILE A 466 4.79 6.15 -8.21
CA ILE A 466 4.66 6.81 -6.91
C ILE A 466 6.02 7.16 -6.30
N ALA A 467 7.08 6.52 -6.78
CA ALA A 467 8.45 6.91 -6.45
C ALA A 467 9.39 6.47 -7.55
N SER A 468 10.45 7.25 -7.73
CA SER A 468 11.57 6.86 -8.56
C SER A 468 12.89 7.26 -7.89
N ASN A 469 13.97 6.59 -8.26
CA ASN A 469 15.31 6.95 -7.82
C ASN A 469 16.35 6.48 -8.84
N MET A 470 17.38 7.28 -9.08
CA MET A 470 18.49 6.92 -9.95
C MET A 470 19.66 6.39 -9.13
N SER A 471 20.20 5.24 -9.56
CA SER A 471 21.38 4.65 -8.95
C SER A 471 22.68 5.26 -9.49
N ILE A 472 23.77 5.08 -8.72
CA ILE A 472 25.13 5.42 -9.15
C ILE A 472 25.60 4.56 -10.33
N THR A 473 24.95 3.42 -10.58
CA THR A 473 25.22 2.53 -11.72
C THR A 473 24.36 2.85 -12.95
N ASN A 474 23.66 4.00 -12.97
CA ASN A 474 22.76 4.40 -14.05
C ASN A 474 21.51 3.49 -14.18
N ASP A 475 21.03 2.97 -13.05
CA ASP A 475 19.81 2.18 -12.99
C ASP A 475 18.67 3.05 -12.41
N LEU A 476 17.57 3.16 -13.14
CA LEU A 476 16.38 3.86 -12.67
C LEU A 476 15.45 2.87 -11.96
N PHE A 477 15.31 3.05 -10.66
CA PHE A 477 14.33 2.34 -9.85
C PHE A 477 12.99 3.07 -9.92
N THR A 478 11.92 2.36 -10.23
CA THR A 478 10.56 2.90 -10.25
C THR A 478 9.64 2.03 -9.42
N VAL A 479 8.93 2.65 -8.48
CA VAL A 479 7.86 2.00 -7.74
C VAL A 479 6.56 2.49 -8.32
N THR A 480 5.76 1.56 -8.83
CA THR A 480 4.46 1.85 -9.40
C THR A 480 3.37 1.36 -8.48
N SER A 481 2.33 2.16 -8.33
CA SER A 481 1.13 1.78 -7.61
C SER A 481 0.09 1.27 -8.62
N LYS A 482 -0.41 0.06 -8.40
CA LYS A 482 -1.69 -0.34 -8.99
C LYS A 482 -2.78 0.29 -8.14
N CYS A 483 -3.25 1.46 -8.54
CA CYS A 483 -4.55 1.92 -8.10
C CYS A 483 -5.61 0.97 -8.67
N ILE A 484 -6.58 0.58 -7.84
CA ILE A 484 -7.92 0.32 -8.35
C ILE A 484 -8.33 1.64 -9.01
N ASP A 485 -8.68 1.63 -10.30
CA ASP A 485 -8.91 2.83 -11.11
C ASP A 485 -9.76 3.89 -10.36
N TRP A 486 -9.09 4.89 -9.79
CA TRP A 486 -9.72 6.08 -9.20
C TRP A 486 -9.57 7.32 -10.08
N VAL A 487 -8.91 7.21 -11.24
CA VAL A 487 -8.46 8.38 -12.02
C VAL A 487 -9.34 8.71 -13.24
N ASN A 488 -10.51 8.09 -13.39
CA ASN A 488 -11.47 8.51 -14.43
C ASN A 488 -12.60 9.44 -13.95
N ASP A 489 -12.72 9.75 -12.65
CA ASP A 489 -13.82 10.59 -12.13
C ASP A 489 -13.41 11.90 -11.45
N LEU A 490 -12.13 12.30 -11.50
CA LEU A 490 -11.73 13.68 -11.16
C LEU A 490 -11.43 14.48 -12.43
N GLN A 491 -12.43 14.57 -13.30
CA GLN A 491 -12.59 15.76 -14.12
C GLN A 491 -13.03 16.91 -13.20
N HIS A 492 -12.29 18.01 -13.25
CA HIS A 492 -12.56 19.28 -12.58
C HIS A 492 -12.47 19.27 -11.05
N THR A 493 -11.35 19.78 -10.54
CA THR A 493 -11.37 20.89 -9.58
C THR A 493 -9.97 21.50 -9.53
N ASP A 494 -9.85 22.72 -10.07
CA ASP A 494 -8.72 23.62 -9.81
C ASP A 494 -8.61 23.87 -8.30
N ILE A 495 -7.45 23.59 -7.70
CA ILE A 495 -6.90 24.29 -6.53
C ILE A 495 -5.37 24.39 -6.70
#